data_AF-A0A3L8Q2D5-F1
#
_entry.id   AF-A0A3L8Q2D5-F1
#
_cell.length_a   1.000
_cell.length_b   1.000
_cell.length_c   1.000
_cell.angle_alpha   90.00
_cell.angle_beta   90.00
_cell.angle_gamma   90.00
#
_symmetry.space_group_name_H-M   'P 1'
#
loop_
_entity.id
_entity.type
_entity.pdbx_description
1 polymer ?
#
loop_
_entity_poly.entity_id
_entity_poly.type
_entity_poly.pdbx_seq_one_letter_code
_entity_poly.pdbx_strand_id
1 'polypeptide(L)'
;MNSLIELTAAEIKQLADVEPKQASKKFELIANTMNDEQLVEVIENMDIVTLTQINSNHDISCPSIMSELMTPEQIRDTVCQQPLYWEEKVKNNADELMQQTFDFLTYLIRVQPSEEKQTEVLECIAEEPAGLFYLSIPFIELLMTPSDDDLDNNIADVFDDEDDGTTVGYTDRTEAEESRSLEIDDPRSLLALIKELAPEVEKQIKSLLKNESSSWQTIINKFVGEIVTQAKEKNESKDEYSEVDDMFSFLD
;
A
#
# COMPACT_ATOMS: atom_id res chain seq x y z
N MET A 1 11.26 -19.54 -25.80
CA MET A 1 10.68 -18.34 -25.16
C MET A 1 11.01 -18.31 -23.68
N ASN A 2 10.83 -19.39 -22.91
CA ASN A 2 11.21 -19.45 -21.48
C ASN A 2 12.63 -18.94 -21.18
N SER A 3 13.64 -19.34 -21.97
CA SER A 3 15.01 -18.83 -21.78
C SER A 3 15.16 -17.32 -21.96
N LEU A 4 14.32 -16.64 -22.75
CA LEU A 4 14.39 -15.18 -22.89
C LEU A 4 13.73 -14.48 -21.70
N ILE A 5 12.63 -15.04 -21.18
CA ILE A 5 11.89 -14.52 -20.03
C ILE A 5 12.73 -14.60 -18.77
N GLU A 6 13.31 -15.76 -18.49
CA GLU A 6 14.21 -15.98 -17.34
C GLU A 6 15.44 -15.08 -17.40
N LEU A 7 16.07 -14.94 -18.58
CA LEU A 7 17.21 -14.02 -18.76
C LEU A 7 16.82 -12.56 -18.54
N THR A 8 15.62 -12.18 -18.98
CA THR A 8 15.11 -10.81 -18.83
C THR A 8 14.85 -10.49 -17.36
N ALA A 9 14.18 -11.40 -16.63
CA ALA A 9 13.95 -11.25 -15.20
C ALA A 9 15.29 -11.19 -14.41
N ALA A 10 16.26 -12.05 -14.76
CA ALA A 10 17.58 -12.04 -14.14
C ALA A 10 18.37 -10.75 -14.41
N GLU A 11 18.31 -10.21 -15.63
CA GLU A 11 18.95 -8.93 -15.97
C GLU A 11 18.34 -7.77 -15.17
N ILE A 12 17.01 -7.74 -15.04
CA ILE A 12 16.31 -6.71 -14.25
C ILE A 12 16.68 -6.80 -12.78
N LYS A 13 16.73 -8.01 -12.22
CA LYS A 13 17.16 -8.25 -10.84
C LYS A 13 18.58 -7.71 -10.58
N GLN A 14 19.54 -8.10 -11.43
CA GLN A 14 20.92 -7.62 -11.30
C GLN A 14 21.03 -6.10 -11.36
N LEU A 15 20.21 -5.45 -12.19
CA LEU A 15 20.13 -3.99 -12.24
C LEU A 15 19.46 -3.41 -11.00
N ALA A 16 18.44 -4.05 -10.44
CA ALA A 16 17.71 -3.57 -9.27
C ALA A 16 18.60 -3.59 -8.02
N ASP A 17 19.44 -4.62 -7.87
CA ASP A 17 20.40 -4.73 -6.77
C ASP A 17 21.44 -3.59 -6.73
N VAL A 18 21.74 -2.98 -7.89
CA VAL A 18 22.78 -1.95 -8.01
C VAL A 18 22.19 -0.54 -8.21
N GLU A 19 21.22 -0.40 -9.11
CA GLU A 19 20.60 0.88 -9.47
C GLU A 19 19.12 0.69 -9.86
N PRO A 20 18.19 0.67 -8.88
CA PRO A 20 16.75 0.44 -9.09
C PRO A 20 16.10 1.32 -10.17
N LYS A 21 16.56 2.57 -10.31
CA LYS A 21 16.09 3.48 -11.36
C LYS A 21 16.44 3.02 -12.77
N GLN A 22 17.58 2.34 -12.95
CA GLN A 22 17.93 1.74 -14.24
C GLN A 22 17.15 0.47 -14.51
N ALA A 23 16.90 -0.35 -13.48
CA ALA A 23 16.03 -1.52 -13.59
C ALA A 23 14.62 -1.12 -14.07
N SER A 24 14.05 -0.05 -13.48
CA SER A 24 12.78 0.54 -13.93
C SER A 24 12.83 0.97 -15.40
N LYS A 25 13.82 1.78 -15.81
CA LYS A 25 13.94 2.19 -17.23
C LYS A 25 14.11 1.01 -18.20
N LYS A 26 14.82 -0.04 -17.76
CA LYS A 26 15.01 -1.26 -18.54
C LYS A 26 13.69 -2.00 -18.70
N PHE A 27 12.90 -2.14 -17.63
CA PHE A 27 11.57 -2.73 -17.69
C PHE A 27 10.65 -1.96 -18.64
N GLU A 28 10.66 -0.63 -18.61
CA GLU A 28 9.90 0.20 -19.56
C GLU A 28 10.28 -0.07 -21.02
N LEU A 29 11.59 -0.17 -21.30
CA LEU A 29 12.10 -0.51 -22.63
C LEU A 29 11.61 -1.88 -23.10
N ILE A 30 11.57 -2.85 -22.19
CA ILE A 30 11.08 -4.20 -22.46
C ILE A 30 9.57 -4.18 -22.70
N ALA A 31 8.82 -3.43 -21.89
CA ALA A 31 7.37 -3.26 -22.03
C ALA A 31 6.97 -2.67 -23.40
N ASN A 32 7.82 -1.84 -23.99
CA ASN A 32 7.62 -1.32 -25.35
C ASN A 32 7.89 -2.36 -26.47
N THR A 33 8.39 -3.55 -26.14
CA THR A 33 8.81 -4.57 -27.12
C THR A 33 8.13 -5.92 -26.94
N MET A 34 7.76 -6.28 -25.70
CA MET A 34 7.03 -7.50 -25.35
C MET A 34 5.53 -7.22 -25.27
N ASN A 35 4.70 -8.25 -25.44
CA ASN A 35 3.27 -8.15 -25.18
C ASN A 35 2.95 -8.38 -23.68
N ASP A 36 1.73 -8.06 -23.25
CA ASP A 36 1.32 -8.16 -21.85
C ASP A 36 1.48 -9.58 -21.29
N GLU A 37 1.16 -10.63 -22.07
CA GLU A 37 1.34 -12.03 -21.64
C GLU A 37 2.80 -12.34 -21.31
N GLN A 38 3.73 -11.90 -22.15
CA GLN A 38 5.17 -12.07 -21.92
C GLN A 38 5.66 -11.24 -20.74
N LEU A 39 5.11 -10.04 -20.53
CA LEU A 39 5.46 -9.19 -19.39
C LEU A 39 4.97 -9.77 -18.07
N VAL A 40 3.77 -10.36 -18.05
CA VAL A 40 3.25 -11.09 -16.89
C VAL A 40 4.20 -12.24 -16.54
N GLU A 41 4.60 -13.06 -17.51
CA GLU A 41 5.56 -14.14 -17.27
C GLU A 41 6.92 -13.60 -16.74
N VAL A 42 7.38 -12.45 -17.23
CA VAL A 42 8.61 -11.81 -16.72
C VAL A 42 8.43 -11.35 -15.26
N ILE A 43 7.30 -10.74 -14.91
CA ILE A 43 6.96 -10.31 -13.54
C ILE A 43 6.87 -11.51 -12.59
N GLU A 44 6.24 -12.61 -13.01
CA GLU A 44 6.13 -13.84 -12.23
C GLU A 44 7.48 -14.49 -11.91
N ASN A 45 8.49 -14.26 -12.76
CA ASN A 45 9.86 -14.73 -12.55
C ASN A 45 10.73 -13.77 -11.72
N MET A 46 10.21 -12.60 -11.33
CA MET A 46 10.90 -11.70 -10.40
C MET A 46 10.57 -12.03 -8.96
N ASP A 47 11.55 -11.89 -8.08
CA ASP A 47 11.29 -11.91 -6.65
C ASP A 47 10.62 -10.61 -6.17
N ILE A 48 9.93 -10.72 -5.03
CA ILE A 48 9.18 -9.60 -4.46
C ILE A 48 10.07 -8.42 -4.08
N VAL A 49 11.32 -8.68 -3.72
CA VAL A 49 12.30 -7.66 -3.35
C VAL A 49 12.57 -6.77 -4.56
N THR A 50 12.84 -7.38 -5.72
CA THR A 50 13.01 -6.70 -7.00
C THR A 50 11.77 -5.89 -7.40
N LEU A 51 10.58 -6.50 -7.31
CA LEU A 51 9.32 -5.81 -7.61
C LEU A 51 9.09 -4.60 -6.70
N THR A 52 9.43 -4.73 -5.41
CA THR A 52 9.31 -3.64 -4.43
C THR A 52 10.28 -2.51 -4.76
N GLN A 53 11.56 -2.82 -5.01
CA GLN A 53 12.58 -1.82 -5.35
C GLN A 53 12.21 -1.00 -6.59
N ILE A 54 11.70 -1.65 -7.64
CA ILE A 54 11.26 -0.96 -8.86
C ILE A 54 10.05 -0.09 -8.56
N ASN A 55 9.05 -0.63 -7.84
CA ASN A 55 7.84 0.11 -7.50
C ASN A 55 8.13 1.32 -6.59
N SER A 56 9.07 1.25 -5.64
CA SER A 56 9.43 2.36 -4.74
C SER A 56 10.02 3.60 -5.44
N ASN A 57 10.30 3.54 -6.73
CA ASN A 57 10.82 4.65 -7.52
C ASN A 57 9.71 5.28 -8.38
N HIS A 58 8.72 5.89 -7.71
CA HIS A 58 7.44 6.40 -8.26
C HIS A 58 7.51 7.46 -9.37
N ASP A 59 8.70 7.96 -9.74
CA ASP A 59 8.88 9.07 -10.69
C ASP A 59 8.82 8.67 -12.18
N ILE A 60 8.43 7.44 -12.53
CA ILE A 60 8.52 6.91 -13.91
C ILE A 60 7.19 6.24 -14.33
N SER A 61 6.83 6.35 -15.60
CA SER A 61 5.75 5.62 -16.31
C SER A 61 5.82 4.08 -16.25
N CYS A 62 6.90 3.55 -15.68
CA CYS A 62 7.21 2.12 -15.65
C CYS A 62 6.53 1.37 -14.50
N PRO A 63 6.57 1.89 -13.25
CA PRO A 63 5.73 1.40 -12.19
C PRO A 63 4.30 1.08 -12.67
N SER A 64 3.63 1.97 -13.43
CA SER A 64 2.17 1.83 -13.71
C SER A 64 1.85 0.58 -14.50
N ILE A 65 2.65 0.32 -15.53
CA ILE A 65 2.56 -0.90 -16.34
C ILE A 65 2.81 -2.13 -15.45
N MET A 66 3.82 -2.07 -14.58
CA MET A 66 4.15 -3.21 -13.72
C MET A 66 3.04 -3.51 -12.72
N SER A 67 2.51 -2.49 -12.03
CA SER A 67 1.43 -2.66 -11.06
C SER A 67 0.10 -3.08 -11.68
N GLU A 68 -0.17 -2.68 -12.94
CA GLU A 68 -1.36 -3.15 -13.67
C GLU A 68 -1.27 -4.64 -14.01
N LEU A 69 -0.07 -5.17 -14.26
CA LEU A 69 0.17 -6.56 -14.65
C LEU A 69 0.42 -7.51 -13.47
N MET A 70 0.77 -6.99 -12.30
CA MET A 70 0.95 -7.79 -11.08
C MET A 70 -0.38 -8.40 -10.58
N THR A 71 -0.30 -9.55 -9.92
CA THR A 71 -1.44 -10.14 -9.20
C THR A 71 -1.73 -9.38 -7.89
N PRO A 72 -2.94 -9.48 -7.33
CA PRO A 72 -3.26 -8.91 -6.02
C PRO A 72 -2.29 -9.35 -4.91
N GLU A 73 -1.86 -10.62 -4.91
CA GLU A 73 -0.91 -11.15 -3.92
C GLU A 73 0.49 -10.55 -4.08
N GLN A 74 0.94 -10.34 -5.33
CA GLN A 74 2.21 -9.66 -5.59
C GLN A 74 2.15 -8.19 -5.14
N ILE A 75 1.00 -7.52 -5.32
CA ILE A 75 0.78 -6.16 -4.83
C ILE A 75 0.78 -6.14 -3.30
N ARG A 76 0.03 -7.03 -2.64
CA ARG A 76 0.05 -7.20 -1.18
C ARG A 76 1.47 -7.40 -0.66
N ASP A 77 2.18 -8.38 -1.21
CA ASP A 77 3.52 -8.71 -0.73
C ASP A 77 4.49 -7.53 -0.96
N THR A 78 4.29 -6.73 -2.02
CA THR A 78 5.06 -5.51 -2.28
C THR A 78 4.79 -4.44 -1.23
N VAL A 79 3.51 -4.22 -0.91
CA VAL A 79 3.07 -3.30 0.15
C VAL A 79 3.68 -3.70 1.50
N CYS A 80 3.66 -4.99 1.84
CA CYS A 80 4.23 -5.52 3.07
C CYS A 80 5.77 -5.36 3.15
N GLN A 81 6.47 -5.30 2.01
CA GLN A 81 7.92 -5.14 1.94
C GLN A 81 8.38 -3.68 1.93
N GLN A 82 7.52 -2.74 1.51
CA GLN A 82 7.87 -1.31 1.41
C GLN A 82 8.56 -0.74 2.67
N PRO A 83 8.11 -1.04 3.91
CA PRO A 83 8.72 -0.50 5.12
C PRO A 83 10.22 -0.74 5.24
N LEU A 84 10.77 -1.81 4.67
CA LEU A 84 12.20 -2.08 4.67
C LEU A 84 13.02 -1.04 3.89
N TYR A 85 12.42 -0.40 2.88
CA TYR A 85 13.13 0.51 1.95
C TYR A 85 13.13 1.97 2.37
N TRP A 86 12.25 2.33 3.30
CA TRP A 86 12.15 3.70 3.81
C TRP A 86 12.36 3.80 5.33
N GLU A 87 12.57 2.68 6.05
CA GLU A 87 12.89 2.65 7.49
C GLU A 87 13.92 3.72 7.88
N GLU A 88 15.03 3.82 7.13
CA GLU A 88 16.09 4.79 7.42
C GLU A 88 15.72 6.23 7.07
N LYS A 89 14.90 6.43 6.04
CA LYS A 89 14.51 7.76 5.54
C LYS A 89 13.48 8.42 6.46
N VAL A 90 12.60 7.62 7.05
CA VAL A 90 11.37 8.10 7.69
C VAL A 90 11.38 7.91 9.20
N LYS A 91 12.42 7.27 9.76
CA LYS A 91 12.57 6.98 11.19
C LYS A 91 12.31 8.15 12.16
N ASN A 92 12.37 9.39 11.66
CA ASN A 92 12.17 10.60 12.45
C ASN A 92 11.16 11.61 11.85
N ASN A 93 10.43 11.27 10.78
CA ASN A 93 9.50 12.20 10.12
C ASN A 93 8.18 11.51 9.76
N ALA A 94 7.24 11.56 10.68
CA ALA A 94 6.00 10.80 10.54
C ALA A 94 4.98 11.46 9.59
N ASP A 95 5.08 12.77 9.35
CA ASP A 95 4.29 13.47 8.32
C ASP A 95 4.73 13.03 6.91
N GLU A 96 6.06 12.93 6.69
CA GLU A 96 6.63 12.43 5.44
C GLU A 96 6.28 10.95 5.22
N LEU A 97 6.18 10.16 6.30
CA LEU A 97 5.67 8.79 6.20
C LEU A 97 4.27 8.75 5.63
N MET A 98 3.36 9.52 6.25
CA MET A 98 1.95 9.52 5.87
C MET A 98 1.78 9.92 4.41
N GLN A 99 2.46 10.97 3.97
CA GLN A 99 2.39 11.42 2.58
C GLN A 99 2.97 10.37 1.63
N GLN A 100 4.17 9.82 1.90
CA GLN A 100 4.78 8.82 1.03
C GLN A 100 3.93 7.54 0.93
N THR A 101 3.39 7.07 2.05
CA THR A 101 2.49 5.91 2.07
C THR A 101 1.20 6.20 1.31
N PHE A 102 0.63 7.39 1.47
CA PHE A 102 -0.55 7.82 0.74
C PHE A 102 -0.30 7.85 -0.78
N ASP A 103 0.76 8.52 -1.22
CA ASP A 103 1.11 8.64 -2.63
C ASP A 103 1.29 7.26 -3.26
N PHE A 104 1.99 6.36 -2.56
CA PHE A 104 2.23 5.00 -3.02
C PHE A 104 0.95 4.17 -3.15
N LEU A 105 0.09 4.19 -2.13
CA LEU A 105 -1.16 3.43 -2.11
C LEU A 105 -2.14 3.97 -3.14
N THR A 106 -2.29 5.30 -3.22
CA THR A 106 -3.11 5.97 -4.23
C THR A 106 -2.68 5.54 -5.62
N TYR A 107 -1.38 5.56 -5.87
CA TYR A 107 -0.81 5.10 -7.12
C TYR A 107 -1.11 3.61 -7.40
N LEU A 108 -0.80 2.70 -6.48
CA LEU A 108 -0.97 1.26 -6.69
C LEU A 108 -2.43 0.84 -6.88
N ILE A 109 -3.34 1.45 -6.12
CA ILE A 109 -4.75 1.07 -6.10
C ILE A 109 -5.46 1.71 -7.29
N ARG A 110 -5.28 3.01 -7.54
CA ARG A 110 -6.08 3.71 -8.56
C ARG A 110 -5.68 3.37 -10.00
N VAL A 111 -4.44 2.96 -10.22
CA VAL A 111 -3.95 2.60 -11.56
C VAL A 111 -4.51 1.26 -12.06
N GLN A 112 -5.13 0.46 -11.18
CA GLN A 112 -5.66 -0.83 -11.56
C GLN A 112 -6.74 -0.72 -12.65
N PRO A 113 -6.77 -1.65 -13.63
CA PRO A 113 -7.57 -1.53 -14.85
C PRO A 113 -9.09 -1.66 -14.65
N SER A 114 -9.55 -2.11 -13.48
CA SER A 114 -10.98 -2.27 -13.17
C SER A 114 -11.25 -2.12 -11.68
N GLU A 115 -12.47 -1.68 -11.33
CA GLU A 115 -12.96 -1.65 -9.94
C GLU A 115 -12.91 -3.04 -9.30
N GLU A 116 -13.17 -4.11 -10.05
CA GLU A 116 -13.07 -5.50 -9.57
C GLU A 116 -11.64 -5.82 -9.07
N LYS A 117 -10.62 -5.46 -9.86
CA LYS A 117 -9.22 -5.67 -9.45
C LYS A 117 -8.83 -4.72 -8.32
N GLN A 118 -9.36 -3.50 -8.28
CA GLN A 118 -9.15 -2.58 -7.16
C GLN A 118 -9.68 -3.17 -5.85
N THR A 119 -10.90 -3.71 -5.86
CA THR A 119 -11.49 -4.41 -4.70
C THR A 119 -10.63 -5.60 -4.29
N GLU A 120 -10.26 -6.47 -5.24
CA GLU A 120 -9.45 -7.66 -4.95
C GLU A 120 -8.08 -7.31 -4.34
N VAL A 121 -7.42 -6.27 -4.86
CA VAL A 121 -6.16 -5.74 -4.30
C VAL A 121 -6.37 -5.23 -2.87
N LEU A 122 -7.41 -4.45 -2.62
CA LEU A 122 -7.72 -3.92 -1.29
C LEU A 122 -7.98 -5.03 -0.27
N GLU A 123 -8.78 -6.02 -0.65
CA GLU A 123 -9.09 -7.18 0.18
C GLU A 123 -7.83 -8.00 0.46
N CYS A 124 -7.03 -8.29 -0.57
CA CYS A 124 -5.79 -9.06 -0.44
C CYS A 124 -4.76 -8.34 0.46
N ILE A 125 -4.62 -7.01 0.34
CA ILE A 125 -3.77 -6.22 1.24
C ILE A 125 -4.24 -6.35 2.69
N ALA A 126 -5.56 -6.26 2.91
CA ALA A 126 -6.15 -6.26 4.25
C ALA A 126 -6.11 -7.63 4.95
N GLU A 127 -5.99 -8.73 4.21
CA GLU A 127 -5.85 -10.09 4.77
C GLU A 127 -4.57 -10.26 5.62
N GLU A 128 -3.48 -9.57 5.25
CA GLU A 128 -2.22 -9.63 5.98
C GLU A 128 -2.15 -8.49 7.01
N PRO A 129 -1.91 -8.76 8.31
CA PRO A 129 -1.90 -7.73 9.34
C PRO A 129 -0.94 -6.55 9.05
N ALA A 130 0.23 -6.84 8.49
CA ALA A 130 1.19 -5.81 8.06
C ALA A 130 0.66 -4.97 6.90
N GLY A 131 -0.05 -5.58 5.96
CA GLY A 131 -0.69 -4.91 4.82
C GLY A 131 -1.83 -4.01 5.28
N LEU A 132 -2.73 -4.52 6.14
CA LEU A 132 -3.80 -3.72 6.74
C LEU A 132 -3.25 -2.54 7.53
N PHE A 133 -2.17 -2.74 8.29
CA PHE A 133 -1.53 -1.64 9.00
C PHE A 133 -0.99 -0.59 8.03
N TYR A 134 -0.23 -1.01 7.02
CA TYR A 134 0.33 -0.09 6.03
C TYR A 134 -0.77 0.71 5.32
N LEU A 135 -1.87 0.04 4.97
CA LEU A 135 -3.06 0.66 4.39
C LEU A 135 -3.71 1.69 5.31
N SER A 136 -3.59 1.54 6.64
CA SER A 136 -4.17 2.46 7.62
C SER A 136 -3.37 3.75 7.85
N ILE A 137 -2.07 3.75 7.53
CA ILE A 137 -1.14 4.87 7.83
C ILE A 137 -1.66 6.24 7.35
N PRO A 138 -2.15 6.39 6.10
CA PRO A 138 -2.61 7.70 5.60
C PRO A 138 -3.80 8.28 6.37
N PHE A 139 -4.54 7.44 7.09
CA PHE A 139 -5.81 7.81 7.71
C PHE A 139 -5.71 7.98 9.22
N ILE A 140 -4.53 7.79 9.81
CA ILE A 140 -4.31 7.85 11.26
C ILE A 140 -4.82 9.18 11.82
N GLU A 141 -4.35 10.31 11.29
CA GLU A 141 -4.80 11.63 11.77
C GLU A 141 -6.28 11.88 11.48
N LEU A 142 -6.77 11.46 10.31
CA LEU A 142 -8.16 11.65 9.91
C LEU A 142 -9.15 10.93 10.82
N LEU A 143 -8.81 9.72 11.28
CA LEU A 143 -9.70 8.84 12.03
C LEU A 143 -9.48 8.86 13.54
N MET A 144 -8.32 9.35 14.01
CA MET A 144 -8.02 9.50 15.44
C MET A 144 -8.28 10.91 15.97
N THR A 145 -8.30 11.92 15.10
CA THR A 145 -8.74 13.26 15.52
C THR A 145 -10.25 13.19 15.78
N PRO A 146 -10.74 13.64 16.95
CA PRO A 146 -12.18 13.73 17.19
C PRO A 146 -12.80 14.56 16.07
N SER A 147 -13.78 13.99 15.38
CA SER A 147 -14.58 14.73 14.41
C SER A 147 -15.31 15.86 15.15
N ASP A 148 -15.48 17.04 14.53
CA ASP A 148 -16.31 18.11 15.11
C ASP A 148 -17.76 17.60 15.35
N ASP A 149 -18.22 16.60 14.57
CA ASP A 149 -19.48 15.88 14.79
C ASP A 149 -19.55 15.11 16.13
N ASP A 150 -18.42 14.63 16.65
CA ASP A 150 -18.36 13.99 17.98
C ASP A 150 -18.45 15.02 19.12
N LEU A 151 -18.08 16.29 18.83
CA LEU A 151 -18.20 17.41 19.76
C LEU A 151 -19.61 18.02 19.74
N ASP A 152 -20.26 18.10 18.58
CA ASP A 152 -21.63 18.61 18.44
C ASP A 152 -22.68 17.62 18.98
N ASN A 153 -22.44 16.31 18.88
CA ASN A 153 -23.30 15.29 19.52
C ASN A 153 -23.31 15.39 21.07
N ASN A 154 -22.33 16.06 21.69
CA ASN A 154 -22.33 16.31 23.13
C ASN A 154 -23.01 17.64 23.53
N ILE A 155 -23.29 18.54 22.58
CA ILE A 155 -23.96 19.83 22.83
C ILE A 155 -25.46 19.75 22.53
N ALA A 156 -25.88 18.83 21.64
CA ALA A 156 -27.29 18.63 21.29
C ALA A 156 -28.17 18.08 22.44
N ASP A 157 -27.58 17.55 23.52
CA ASP A 157 -28.33 16.96 24.64
C ASP A 157 -28.92 18.00 25.62
N VAL A 158 -28.80 19.32 25.35
CA VAL A 158 -29.25 20.38 26.27
C VAL A 158 -30.43 21.22 25.74
N PHE A 159 -30.79 21.12 24.47
CA PHE A 159 -31.94 21.87 23.94
C PHE A 159 -32.66 21.14 22.81
N ASP A 160 -33.59 20.25 23.16
CA ASP A 160 -34.76 20.07 22.32
C ASP A 160 -35.99 19.62 23.14
N ASP A 161 -36.93 20.55 23.29
CA ASP A 161 -38.22 20.33 23.98
C ASP A 161 -39.39 20.50 22.99
N GLU A 162 -39.17 20.39 21.67
CA GLU A 162 -40.26 20.33 20.69
C GLU A 162 -40.07 19.21 19.64
N ASP A 163 -40.77 18.10 19.90
CA ASP A 163 -41.05 17.00 18.98
C ASP A 163 -41.66 17.49 17.65
N ASP A 164 -40.82 17.67 16.62
CA ASP A 164 -41.24 17.77 15.22
C ASP A 164 -40.87 16.49 14.44
N GLY A 165 -41.74 15.48 14.56
CA GLY A 165 -41.59 14.22 13.84
C GLY A 165 -41.29 14.41 12.33
N THR A 166 -40.15 13.83 11.93
CA THR A 166 -39.62 13.59 10.56
C THR A 166 -38.49 14.49 10.04
N THR A 167 -37.41 14.65 10.80
CA THR A 167 -36.07 14.88 10.23
C THR A 167 -35.53 13.57 9.61
N VAL A 168 -35.77 13.38 8.30
CA VAL A 168 -35.02 12.39 7.52
C VAL A 168 -33.61 12.96 7.33
N GLY A 169 -32.62 12.39 8.01
CA GLY A 169 -31.23 12.85 8.00
C GLY A 169 -30.70 13.07 6.59
N TYR A 170 -30.23 14.28 6.31
CA TYR A 170 -29.57 14.69 5.07
C TYR A 170 -28.09 14.25 5.01
N THR A 171 -27.67 13.28 5.81
CA THR A 171 -26.25 12.90 5.97
C THR A 171 -25.72 12.19 4.72
N ASP A 172 -26.44 11.17 4.22
CA ASP A 172 -25.96 10.31 3.13
C ASP A 172 -25.77 11.04 1.80
N ARG A 173 -26.61 12.04 1.53
CA ARG A 173 -26.53 12.83 0.28
C ARG A 173 -25.39 13.84 0.32
N THR A 174 -25.11 14.39 1.50
CA THR A 174 -24.03 15.36 1.71
C THR A 174 -22.67 14.67 1.66
N GLU A 175 -22.52 13.51 2.32
CA GLU A 175 -21.28 12.70 2.25
C GLU A 175 -20.93 12.27 0.81
N ALA A 176 -21.94 11.92 0.01
CA ALA A 176 -21.74 11.51 -1.38
C ALA A 176 -21.42 12.69 -2.33
N GLU A 177 -21.87 13.90 -2.01
CA GLU A 177 -21.55 15.12 -2.76
C GLU A 177 -20.15 15.66 -2.38
N GLU A 178 -19.78 15.54 -1.10
CA GLU A 178 -18.44 15.86 -0.61
C GLU A 178 -17.38 14.91 -1.15
N SER A 179 -17.63 13.59 -1.15
CA SER A 179 -16.68 12.61 -1.68
C SER A 179 -16.34 12.83 -3.14
N ARG A 180 -17.31 13.28 -3.94
CA ARG A 180 -17.14 13.61 -5.36
C ARG A 180 -16.36 14.89 -5.62
N SER A 181 -16.17 15.71 -4.59
CA SER A 181 -15.48 17.00 -4.67
C SER A 181 -14.04 16.93 -4.13
N LEU A 182 -13.61 15.78 -3.62
CA LEU A 182 -12.26 15.58 -3.07
C LEU A 182 -11.22 15.49 -4.19
N GLU A 183 -10.11 16.20 -4.00
CA GLU A 183 -8.96 16.11 -4.91
C GLU A 183 -8.27 14.73 -4.75
N ILE A 184 -7.62 14.25 -5.81
CA ILE A 184 -7.01 12.91 -5.83
C ILE A 184 -5.86 12.79 -4.83
N ASP A 185 -5.23 13.91 -4.49
CA ASP A 185 -4.14 14.06 -3.52
C ASP A 185 -4.62 14.25 -2.07
N ASP A 186 -5.93 14.22 -1.81
CA ASP A 186 -6.49 14.21 -0.46
C ASP A 186 -6.64 12.75 0.06
N PRO A 187 -6.06 12.37 1.22
CA PRO A 187 -6.26 11.05 1.83
C PRO A 187 -7.73 10.66 2.02
N ARG A 188 -8.64 11.63 2.20
CA ARG A 188 -10.09 11.38 2.26
C ARG A 188 -10.62 10.78 0.96
N SER A 189 -10.04 11.14 -0.18
CA SER A 189 -10.41 10.62 -1.49
C SER A 189 -10.10 9.12 -1.60
N LEU A 190 -8.94 8.69 -1.11
CA LEU A 190 -8.59 7.26 -1.08
C LEU A 190 -9.46 6.50 -0.07
N LEU A 191 -9.75 7.08 1.09
CA LEU A 191 -10.65 6.47 2.08
C LEU A 191 -12.07 6.30 1.52
N ALA A 192 -12.59 7.29 0.77
CA ALA A 192 -13.88 7.21 0.10
C ALA A 192 -13.91 6.08 -0.95
N LEU A 193 -12.84 5.95 -1.75
CA LEU A 193 -12.69 4.83 -2.69
C LEU A 193 -12.73 3.47 -1.96
N ILE A 194 -12.02 3.33 -0.84
CA ILE A 194 -12.04 2.09 -0.04
C ILE A 194 -13.44 1.82 0.52
N LYS A 195 -14.16 2.85 1.02
CA LYS A 195 -15.55 2.71 1.50
C LYS A 195 -16.50 2.23 0.40
N GLU A 196 -16.33 2.73 -0.83
CA GLU A 196 -17.16 2.37 -1.98
C GLU A 196 -16.87 0.94 -2.47
N LEU A 197 -15.59 0.60 -2.64
CA LEU A 197 -15.17 -0.66 -3.28
C LEU A 197 -15.01 -1.83 -2.32
N ALA A 198 -14.58 -1.58 -1.08
CA ALA A 198 -14.23 -2.60 -0.09
C ALA A 198 -14.63 -2.16 1.34
N PRO A 199 -15.94 -2.05 1.64
CA PRO A 199 -16.43 -1.50 2.92
C PRO A 199 -16.00 -2.31 4.15
N GLU A 200 -15.73 -3.61 4.03
CA GLU A 200 -15.18 -4.39 5.14
C GLU A 200 -13.72 -4.04 5.44
N VAL A 201 -12.94 -3.65 4.43
CA VAL A 201 -11.56 -3.15 4.62
C VAL A 201 -11.58 -1.82 5.37
N GLU A 202 -12.50 -0.90 5.00
CA GLU A 202 -12.70 0.35 5.73
C GLU A 202 -13.02 0.11 7.22
N LYS A 203 -13.93 -0.83 7.52
CA LYS A 203 -14.27 -1.20 8.90
C LYS A 203 -13.06 -1.75 9.66
N GLN A 204 -12.24 -2.58 9.01
CA GLN A 204 -11.01 -3.11 9.61
C GLN A 204 -10.01 -2.01 9.95
N ILE A 205 -9.78 -1.07 9.03
CA ILE A 205 -8.93 0.12 9.25
C ILE A 205 -9.43 0.91 10.47
N LYS A 206 -10.72 1.24 10.50
CA LYS A 206 -11.34 1.99 11.61
C LYS A 206 -11.22 1.24 12.94
N SER A 207 -11.42 -0.08 12.93
CA SER A 207 -11.30 -0.92 14.13
C SER A 207 -9.86 -0.95 14.65
N LEU A 208 -8.88 -1.09 13.77
CA LEU A 208 -7.46 -1.10 14.10
C LEU A 208 -7.06 0.20 14.80
N LEU A 209 -7.47 1.35 14.25
CA LEU A 209 -7.11 2.66 14.79
C LEU A 209 -7.85 3.02 16.08
N LYS A 210 -9.13 2.62 16.22
CA LYS A 210 -9.92 2.87 17.44
C LYS A 210 -9.41 2.10 18.67
N ASN A 211 -8.81 0.94 18.46
CA ASN A 211 -8.29 0.12 19.55
C ASN A 211 -6.93 0.61 20.09
N GLU A 212 -6.28 1.56 19.41
CA GLU A 212 -5.02 2.15 19.82
C GLU A 212 -5.25 3.44 20.63
N SER A 213 -4.94 3.38 21.93
CA SER A 213 -5.05 4.53 22.86
C SER A 213 -3.78 5.39 22.93
N SER A 214 -2.79 5.07 22.11
CA SER A 214 -1.46 5.69 22.12
C SER A 214 -1.42 6.91 21.19
N SER A 215 -0.48 7.83 21.42
CA SER A 215 -0.20 8.89 20.43
C SER A 215 0.20 8.26 19.10
N TRP A 216 -0.20 8.86 17.98
CA TRP A 216 0.06 8.35 16.63
C TRP A 216 1.55 8.11 16.34
N GLN A 217 2.45 8.93 16.91
CA GLN A 217 3.90 8.75 16.84
C GLN A 217 4.36 7.46 17.56
N THR A 218 3.68 7.07 18.63
CA THR A 218 3.94 5.81 19.35
C THR A 218 3.42 4.61 18.57
N ILE A 219 2.26 4.76 17.91
CA ILE A 219 1.69 3.77 16.98
C ILE A 219 2.72 3.52 15.87
N ILE A 220 3.07 4.54 15.08
CA ILE A 220 4.02 4.39 13.97
C ILE A 220 5.34 3.77 14.43
N ASN A 221 5.95 4.22 15.53
CA ASN A 221 7.23 3.67 15.97
C ASN A 221 7.14 2.19 16.42
N LYS A 222 6.08 1.80 17.12
CA LYS A 222 5.83 0.41 17.53
C LYS A 222 5.59 -0.47 16.30
N PHE A 223 4.75 0.01 15.38
CA PHE A 223 4.32 -0.74 14.22
C PHE A 223 5.37 -0.80 13.10
N VAL A 224 6.19 0.23 12.91
CA VAL A 224 7.39 0.15 12.05
C VAL A 224 8.31 -0.95 12.58
N GLY A 225 8.49 -1.05 13.90
CA GLY A 225 9.23 -2.17 14.51
C GLY A 225 8.63 -3.54 14.19
N GLU A 226 7.31 -3.69 14.33
CA GLU A 226 6.60 -4.95 14.08
C GLU A 226 6.58 -5.33 12.59
N ILE A 227 6.30 -4.40 11.68
CA ILE A 227 6.25 -4.66 10.24
C ILE A 227 7.64 -4.95 9.69
N VAL A 228 8.65 -4.18 10.10
CA VAL A 228 10.04 -4.44 9.68
C VAL A 228 10.49 -5.81 10.16
N THR A 229 10.09 -6.23 11.37
CA THR A 229 10.39 -7.57 11.88
C THR A 229 9.71 -8.65 11.04
N GLN A 230 8.41 -8.51 10.77
CA GLN A 230 7.66 -9.47 9.94
C GLN A 230 8.20 -9.56 8.51
N ALA A 231 8.56 -8.42 7.90
CA ALA A 231 9.13 -8.39 6.57
C ALA A 231 10.53 -9.03 6.52
N LYS A 232 11.35 -8.85 7.57
CA LYS A 232 12.65 -9.54 7.71
C LYS A 232 12.48 -11.05 7.87
N GLU A 233 11.58 -11.51 8.75
CA GLU A 233 11.28 -12.93 8.95
C GLU A 233 10.79 -13.60 7.65
N LYS A 234 9.93 -12.93 6.88
CA LYS A 234 9.44 -13.43 5.57
C LYS A 234 10.56 -13.55 4.53
N ASN A 235 11.58 -12.69 4.61
CA ASN A 235 12.75 -12.76 3.72
C ASN A 235 13.75 -13.84 4.16
N GLU A 236 14.01 -14.00 5.46
CA GLU A 236 14.86 -15.08 6.00
C GLU A 236 14.29 -16.47 5.69
N SER A 237 12.95 -16.64 5.76
CA SER A 237 12.30 -17.91 5.42
C SER A 237 12.39 -18.30 3.93
N LYS A 238 12.68 -17.34 3.03
CA LYS A 238 12.94 -17.59 1.61
C LYS A 238 14.43 -17.84 1.31
N ASP A 239 15.31 -17.64 2.29
CA ASP A 239 16.76 -17.73 2.15
C ASP A 239 17.32 -19.11 2.58
N GLU A 240 16.53 -20.18 2.41
CA GLU A 240 16.98 -21.59 2.58
C GLU A 240 18.04 -22.02 1.53
N TYR A 241 18.46 -21.13 0.63
CA TYR A 241 19.57 -21.34 -0.30
C TYR A 241 20.85 -20.54 0.04
N SER A 242 20.85 -19.74 1.12
CA SER A 242 22.08 -19.07 1.59
C SER A 242 23.15 -20.05 2.10
N GLU A 243 22.74 -21.24 2.58
CA GLU A 243 23.69 -22.25 3.08
C GLU A 243 24.54 -22.90 1.97
N VAL A 244 24.22 -22.68 0.68
CA VAL A 244 24.98 -23.28 -0.43
C VAL A 244 26.15 -22.41 -0.88
N ASP A 245 26.13 -21.09 -0.62
CA ASP A 245 27.22 -20.18 -1.00
C ASP A 245 28.38 -20.22 0.03
N ASP A 246 28.07 -20.55 1.29
CA ASP A 246 29.10 -20.77 2.32
C ASP A 246 29.87 -22.09 2.15
N MET A 247 29.38 -23.06 1.35
CA MET A 247 30.11 -24.31 1.09
C MET A 247 31.26 -24.17 0.06
N PHE A 248 31.35 -23.06 -0.68
CA PHE A 248 32.42 -22.81 -1.64
C PHE A 248 33.52 -21.86 -1.16
N SER A 249 33.42 -21.35 0.09
CA SER A 249 34.44 -20.48 0.69
C SER A 249 35.68 -21.21 1.23
N PHE A 250 35.74 -22.55 1.11
CA PHE A 250 36.90 -23.37 1.52
C PHE A 250 38.00 -23.57 0.46
N LEU A 251 37.99 -22.83 -0.65
CA LEU A 251 38.98 -22.99 -1.74
C LEU A 251 39.81 -21.75 -2.09
N ASP A 252 40.02 -20.83 -1.13
CA ASP A 252 41.14 -19.87 -1.18
C ASP A 252 42.21 -20.16 -0.12
#